data_AF-A0A183C4F4-F1
#
_entry.id   AF-A0A183C4F4-F1
#
_cell.length_a   1.000
_cell.length_b   1.000
_cell.length_c   1.000
_cell.angle_alpha   90.00
_cell.angle_beta   90.00
_cell.angle_gamma   90.00
#
_symmetry.space_group_name_H-M   'P 1'
#
loop_
_entity.id
_entity.type
_entity.pdbx_description
1 polymer ?
#
loop_
_entity_poly.entity_id
_entity_poly.type
_entity_poly.pdbx_seq_one_letter_code
_entity_poly.pdbx_strand_id
1 'polypeptide(L)'
;MATDCVEEVQIEQKGLLGLLGVPPGARAVVVFAHGSGSGRLSPRNAHVAAELRRAGLGTFLLDLLTPQEELDRHNVFDIPLLAERLKLASEWLRSRPQTATLVQGYFGASTGAGAALMATAALTDTSAPIRAVVSRGGRPDLAMNVLDRVRAPTLLLVGGLDGPVIGMNERALDALVNCTQKELQIVPGATHLFEEPGTLDEVVRHAKVLLFFMFMFITEFRMEGIASSAQLILQLNALEGVGMQAELLQLRQSHDQLTKAQANRESFNEYTEAEIGFKPTYRILVGSGAYDPLRTPSWCDRILCSGDNEVFRIVNYSSCRCITLSDHFPVSAQFELDIGTEAQQGAQPLSWPLRVDHIPTWEEFIPLVCRIMIPSDCWTNWCTYRDWIGVYPDSLNSITRPLDWVYTLSCPIDDERRTGAGGRTLIVELQPLPNGHYRVGYFSARRKCLQALSNSFFVRRVE
;
A
#
# COMPACT_ATOMS: atom_id res chain seq x y z
N MET A 1 21.42 -22.25 -7.59
CA MET A 1 20.85 -23.51 -8.09
C MET A 1 19.39 -23.21 -8.49
N ALA A 2 19.06 -23.35 -9.78
CA ALA A 2 17.73 -23.38 -10.41
C ALA A 2 16.68 -22.26 -10.10
N THR A 3 17.05 -20.98 -9.98
CA THR A 3 16.08 -19.88 -9.74
C THR A 3 15.49 -19.21 -11.00
N ASP A 4 15.87 -19.64 -12.21
CA ASP A 4 15.52 -18.89 -13.44
C ASP A 4 15.05 -19.78 -14.61
N CYS A 5 14.49 -20.96 -14.33
CA CYS A 5 13.90 -21.76 -15.39
C CYS A 5 12.56 -21.12 -15.81
N VAL A 6 12.60 -20.40 -16.93
CA VAL A 6 11.43 -19.81 -17.59
C VAL A 6 11.16 -20.64 -18.83
N GLU A 7 9.96 -21.22 -18.92
CA GLU A 7 9.50 -21.96 -20.10
C GLU A 7 8.64 -21.07 -21.00
N GLU A 8 8.87 -21.17 -22.31
CA GLU A 8 7.94 -20.60 -23.28
C GLU A 8 6.75 -21.55 -23.45
N VAL A 9 5.55 -21.00 -23.33
CA VAL A 9 4.30 -21.75 -23.33
C VAL A 9 3.28 -21.11 -24.27
N GLN A 10 2.31 -21.90 -24.72
CA GLN A 10 1.23 -21.42 -25.56
C GLN A 10 -0.12 -21.78 -24.94
N ILE A 11 -1.03 -20.80 -24.87
CA ILE A 11 -2.43 -21.02 -24.49
C ILE A 11 -3.16 -21.51 -25.75
N GLU A 12 -3.23 -22.83 -25.92
CA GLU A 12 -3.67 -23.51 -27.15
C GLU A 12 -5.02 -23.00 -27.69
N GLN A 13 -5.98 -22.68 -26.82
CA GLN A 13 -7.32 -22.21 -27.19
C GLN A 13 -7.33 -20.93 -28.05
N LYS A 14 -6.28 -20.09 -27.93
CA LYS A 14 -6.17 -18.80 -28.62
C LYS A 14 -4.82 -18.55 -29.27
N GLY A 15 -3.87 -19.47 -29.14
CA GLY A 15 -2.52 -19.35 -29.69
C GLY A 15 -1.66 -18.25 -29.03
N LEU A 16 -2.00 -17.83 -27.81
CA LEU A 16 -1.27 -16.78 -27.10
C LEU A 16 0.03 -17.32 -26.52
N LEU A 17 1.13 -16.62 -26.75
CA LEU A 17 2.44 -17.00 -26.25
C LEU A 17 2.68 -16.40 -24.87
N GLY A 18 3.43 -17.11 -24.04
CA GLY A 18 3.85 -16.60 -22.75
C GLY A 18 5.11 -17.25 -22.22
N LEU A 19 5.64 -16.67 -21.16
CA LEU A 19 6.83 -17.06 -20.43
C LEU A 19 6.42 -17.38 -18.99
N LEU A 20 6.42 -18.65 -18.64
CA LEU A 20 6.06 -19.14 -17.32
C LEU A 20 7.32 -19.53 -16.55
N GLY A 21 7.54 -18.90 -15.39
CA GLY A 21 8.62 -19.28 -14.48
C GLY A 21 8.05 -19.58 -13.10
N VAL A 22 8.22 -20.80 -12.62
CA VAL A 22 7.70 -21.26 -11.32
C VAL A 22 8.85 -21.79 -10.48
N PRO A 23 9.36 -20.99 -9.51
CA PRO A 23 10.38 -21.46 -8.58
C PRO A 23 9.88 -22.66 -7.76
N PRO A 24 10.77 -23.58 -7.33
CA PRO A 24 10.41 -24.65 -6.40
C PRO A 24 9.79 -24.08 -5.12
N GLY A 25 8.69 -24.66 -4.66
CA GLY A 25 7.99 -24.20 -3.45
C GLY A 25 7.14 -22.95 -3.62
N ALA A 26 7.04 -22.38 -4.83
CA ALA A 26 6.14 -21.26 -5.08
C ALA A 26 4.71 -21.61 -4.66
N ARG A 27 4.05 -20.68 -3.94
CA ARG A 27 2.66 -20.83 -3.48
C ARG A 27 1.69 -19.93 -4.24
N ALA A 28 2.23 -19.02 -5.05
CA ALA A 28 1.47 -18.08 -5.86
C ALA A 28 2.15 -17.82 -7.20
N VAL A 29 1.37 -17.32 -8.16
CA VAL A 29 1.81 -16.93 -9.50
C VAL A 29 1.24 -15.56 -9.86
N VAL A 30 2.08 -14.70 -10.41
CA VAL A 30 1.74 -13.34 -10.83
C VAL A 30 1.60 -13.31 -12.35
N VAL A 31 0.41 -13.01 -12.85
CA VAL A 31 0.14 -12.88 -14.28
C VAL A 31 0.33 -11.42 -14.69
N PHE A 32 1.21 -11.19 -15.67
CA PHE A 32 1.56 -9.85 -16.13
C PHE A 32 0.67 -9.41 -17.29
N ALA A 33 -0.09 -8.34 -17.10
CA ALA A 33 -0.81 -7.66 -18.16
C ALA A 33 0.05 -6.49 -18.68
N HIS A 34 0.64 -6.65 -19.86
CA HIS A 34 1.45 -5.59 -20.47
C HIS A 34 0.59 -4.45 -21.01
N GLY A 35 1.23 -3.29 -21.18
CA GLY A 35 0.61 -2.13 -21.80
C GLY A 35 0.59 -2.22 -23.33
N SER A 36 -0.06 -1.24 -23.94
CA SER A 36 -0.18 -1.15 -25.39
C SER A 36 1.17 -1.02 -26.09
N GLY A 37 1.40 -1.83 -27.13
CA GLY A 37 2.67 -1.86 -27.87
C GLY A 37 3.83 -2.49 -27.09
N SER A 38 3.54 -3.18 -25.98
CA SER A 38 4.48 -4.02 -25.25
C SER A 38 3.98 -5.46 -25.28
N GLY A 39 4.79 -6.41 -24.81
CA GLY A 39 4.45 -7.83 -24.79
C GLY A 39 5.26 -8.59 -23.75
N ARG A 40 5.28 -9.91 -23.85
CA ARG A 40 5.98 -10.83 -22.93
C ARG A 40 7.49 -10.55 -22.83
N LEU A 41 8.08 -9.96 -23.86
CA LEU A 41 9.51 -9.63 -23.95
C LEU A 41 9.88 -8.23 -23.42
N SER A 42 8.96 -7.56 -22.73
CA SER A 42 9.21 -6.23 -22.14
C SER A 42 10.36 -6.28 -21.12
N PRO A 43 11.48 -5.53 -21.32
CA PRO A 43 12.62 -5.55 -20.39
C PRO A 43 12.22 -5.15 -18.97
N ARG A 44 11.32 -4.17 -18.84
CA ARG A 44 10.82 -3.69 -17.54
C ARG A 44 10.03 -4.77 -16.80
N ASN A 45 9.09 -5.43 -17.48
CA ASN A 45 8.31 -6.51 -16.85
C ASN A 45 9.18 -7.74 -16.59
N ALA A 46 10.16 -8.02 -17.44
CA ALA A 46 11.12 -9.10 -17.24
C ALA A 46 11.98 -8.86 -15.98
N HIS A 47 12.43 -7.63 -15.74
CA HIS A 47 13.13 -7.24 -14.50
C HIS A 47 12.26 -7.48 -13.27
N VAL A 48 11.03 -6.94 -13.27
CA VAL A 48 10.08 -7.13 -12.16
C VAL A 48 9.80 -8.62 -11.93
N ALA A 49 9.56 -9.38 -12.99
CA ALA A 49 9.30 -10.81 -12.88
C ALA A 49 10.49 -11.59 -12.34
N ALA A 50 11.72 -11.27 -12.76
CA ALA A 50 12.92 -11.90 -12.22
C ALA A 50 13.05 -11.64 -10.72
N GLU A 51 12.79 -10.42 -10.27
CA GLU A 51 12.80 -10.06 -8.86
C GLU A 51 11.71 -10.75 -8.03
N LEU A 52 10.50 -10.91 -8.58
CA LEU A 52 9.43 -11.67 -7.92
C LEU A 52 9.77 -13.17 -7.83
N ARG A 53 10.40 -13.75 -8.88
CA ARG A 53 10.89 -15.13 -8.85
C ARG A 53 12.00 -15.34 -7.83
N ARG A 54 12.95 -14.39 -7.72
CA ARG A 54 13.99 -14.42 -6.67
C ARG A 54 13.41 -14.42 -5.26
N ALA A 55 12.23 -13.82 -5.09
CA ALA A 55 11.51 -13.84 -3.83
C ALA A 55 10.66 -15.11 -3.64
N GLY A 56 10.54 -16.00 -4.63
CA GLY A 56 9.80 -17.27 -4.51
C GLY A 56 8.37 -17.25 -5.10
N LEU A 57 7.99 -16.19 -5.82
CA LEU A 57 6.70 -16.15 -6.55
C LEU A 57 6.86 -16.69 -7.97
N GLY A 58 5.88 -17.47 -8.42
CA GLY A 58 5.74 -17.78 -9.84
C GLY A 58 5.41 -16.52 -10.64
N THR A 59 5.81 -16.48 -11.90
CA THR A 59 5.51 -15.36 -12.81
C THR A 59 5.08 -15.88 -14.17
N PHE A 60 4.04 -15.28 -14.74
CA PHE A 60 3.56 -15.58 -16.08
C PHE A 60 3.45 -14.30 -16.91
N LEU A 61 4.37 -14.11 -17.87
CA LEU A 61 4.33 -12.99 -18.80
C LEU A 61 3.77 -13.49 -20.12
N LEU A 62 2.60 -13.03 -20.53
CA LEU A 62 1.95 -13.46 -21.77
C LEU A 62 1.76 -12.29 -22.72
N ASP A 63 1.61 -12.59 -24.01
CA ASP A 63 1.01 -11.68 -24.97
C ASP A 63 -0.51 -11.80 -24.89
N LEU A 64 -1.20 -10.68 -24.68
CA LEU A 64 -2.66 -10.65 -24.61
C LEU A 64 -3.32 -10.73 -25.99
N LEU A 65 -2.57 -10.39 -27.03
CA LEU A 65 -3.01 -10.42 -28.42
C LEU A 65 -2.07 -11.32 -29.22
N THR A 66 -2.61 -11.96 -30.26
CA THR A 66 -1.80 -12.63 -31.27
C THR A 66 -1.12 -11.60 -32.19
N PRO A 67 -0.01 -11.95 -32.87
CA PRO A 67 0.65 -11.03 -33.80
C PRO A 67 -0.27 -10.47 -34.89
N GLN A 68 -1.29 -11.23 -35.30
CA GLN A 68 -2.29 -10.79 -36.27
C GLN A 68 -3.27 -9.77 -35.67
N GLU A 69 -3.66 -9.95 -34.42
CA GLU A 69 -4.56 -9.03 -33.71
C GLU A 69 -3.87 -7.70 -33.35
N GLU A 70 -2.56 -7.72 -33.12
CA GLU A 70 -1.76 -6.51 -32.87
C GLU A 70 -1.68 -5.56 -34.07
N LEU A 71 -1.95 -6.06 -35.29
CA LEU A 71 -2.01 -5.22 -36.50
C LEU A 71 -3.15 -4.20 -36.44
N ASP A 72 -4.25 -4.54 -35.76
CA ASP A 72 -5.32 -3.58 -35.48
C ASP A 72 -5.06 -2.89 -34.13
N ARG A 73 -4.69 -1.62 -34.21
CA ARG A 73 -4.40 -0.82 -33.02
C ARG A 73 -5.59 -0.68 -32.07
N HIS A 74 -6.84 -0.86 -32.53
CA HIS A 74 -8.00 -0.80 -31.65
C HIS A 74 -7.97 -1.90 -30.58
N ASN A 75 -7.52 -3.11 -30.93
CA ASN A 75 -7.45 -4.24 -30.01
C ASN A 75 -6.53 -3.97 -28.82
N VAL A 76 -5.49 -3.17 -29.03
CA VAL A 76 -4.50 -2.83 -28.00
C VAL A 76 -5.07 -1.85 -26.95
N PHE A 77 -6.21 -1.22 -27.23
CA PHE A 77 -6.94 -0.34 -26.31
C PHE A 77 -8.31 -0.91 -25.90
N ASP A 78 -8.69 -2.08 -26.42
CA ASP A 78 -9.91 -2.79 -26.06
C ASP A 78 -9.74 -3.48 -24.71
N ILE A 79 -10.02 -2.74 -23.64
CA ILE A 79 -9.87 -3.24 -22.26
C ILE A 79 -10.74 -4.49 -21.98
N PRO A 80 -12.02 -4.55 -22.42
CA PRO A 80 -12.80 -5.79 -22.37
C PRO A 80 -12.11 -7.00 -23.00
N LEU A 81 -11.59 -6.86 -24.22
CA LEU A 81 -10.85 -7.93 -24.90
C LEU A 81 -9.62 -8.36 -24.08
N LEU A 82 -8.79 -7.41 -23.67
CA LEU A 82 -7.58 -7.69 -22.89
C LEU A 82 -7.90 -8.37 -21.54
N ALA A 83 -9.00 -7.96 -20.89
CA ALA A 83 -9.48 -8.57 -19.65
C ALA A 83 -9.95 -10.02 -19.86
N GLU A 84 -10.64 -10.31 -20.97
CA GLU A 84 -11.02 -11.67 -21.35
C GLU A 84 -9.78 -12.56 -21.54
N ARG A 85 -8.72 -12.01 -22.15
CA ARG A 85 -7.45 -12.72 -22.38
C ARG A 85 -6.73 -13.06 -21.07
N LEU A 86 -6.74 -12.14 -20.10
CA LEU A 86 -6.21 -12.40 -18.75
C LEU A 86 -7.03 -13.45 -18.00
N LYS A 87 -8.35 -13.44 -18.16
CA LYS A 87 -9.22 -14.47 -17.58
C LYS A 87 -8.88 -15.85 -18.17
N LEU A 88 -8.76 -15.96 -19.49
CA LEU A 88 -8.37 -17.20 -20.16
C LEU A 88 -7.00 -17.70 -19.69
N ALA A 89 -6.03 -16.80 -19.56
CA ALA A 89 -4.71 -17.12 -19.00
C ALA A 89 -4.79 -17.67 -17.58
N SER A 90 -5.66 -17.09 -16.75
CA SER A 90 -5.85 -17.51 -15.36
C SER A 90 -6.50 -18.89 -15.28
N GLU A 91 -7.48 -19.16 -16.14
CA GLU A 91 -8.13 -20.47 -16.28
C GLU A 91 -7.14 -21.53 -16.81
N TRP A 92 -6.32 -21.18 -17.79
CA TRP A 92 -5.27 -22.05 -18.32
C TRP A 92 -4.25 -22.43 -17.24
N LEU A 93 -3.79 -21.47 -16.44
CA LEU A 93 -2.92 -21.75 -15.28
C LEU A 93 -3.60 -22.69 -14.27
N ARG A 94 -4.92 -22.58 -14.06
CA ARG A 94 -5.65 -23.49 -13.14
C ARG A 94 -5.75 -24.92 -13.70
N SER A 95 -5.78 -25.09 -15.02
CA SER A 95 -5.86 -26.41 -15.65
C SER A 95 -4.54 -27.19 -15.65
N ARG A 96 -3.40 -26.54 -15.37
CA ARG A 96 -2.08 -27.18 -15.40
C ARG A 96 -1.70 -27.74 -14.03
N PRO A 97 -1.23 -29.00 -13.93
CA PRO A 97 -0.85 -29.59 -12.65
C PRO A 97 0.18 -28.78 -11.85
N GLN A 98 1.14 -28.16 -12.54
CA GLN A 98 2.21 -27.36 -11.91
C GLN A 98 1.72 -26.06 -11.26
N THR A 99 0.58 -25.51 -11.73
CA THR A 99 0.09 -24.19 -11.32
C THR A 99 -1.33 -24.22 -10.76
N ALA A 100 -2.00 -25.37 -10.77
CA ALA A 100 -3.39 -25.55 -10.35
C ALA A 100 -3.67 -25.14 -8.90
N THR A 101 -2.69 -25.34 -8.02
CA THR A 101 -2.79 -25.00 -6.59
C THR A 101 -2.25 -23.62 -6.26
N LEU A 102 -1.64 -22.92 -7.22
CA LEU A 102 -1.03 -21.61 -6.98
C LEU A 102 -2.10 -20.53 -6.91
N VAL A 103 -2.00 -19.71 -5.87
CA VAL A 103 -2.81 -18.50 -5.75
C VAL A 103 -2.42 -17.51 -6.84
N GLN A 104 -3.39 -16.85 -7.46
CA GLN A 104 -3.12 -15.93 -8.57
C GLN A 104 -3.31 -14.47 -8.17
N GLY A 105 -2.42 -13.62 -8.67
CA GLY A 105 -2.58 -12.17 -8.67
C GLY A 105 -2.12 -11.58 -9.99
N TYR A 106 -2.46 -10.31 -10.21
CA TYR A 106 -2.14 -9.61 -11.44
C TYR A 106 -1.14 -8.48 -11.22
N PHE A 107 -0.27 -8.32 -12.20
CA PHE A 107 0.59 -7.15 -12.35
C PHE A 107 0.27 -6.49 -13.69
N GLY A 108 -0.47 -5.38 -13.67
CA GLY A 108 -0.85 -4.65 -14.85
C GLY A 108 0.00 -3.40 -15.07
N ALA A 109 0.46 -3.21 -16.31
CA ALA A 109 1.27 -2.08 -16.73
C ALA A 109 0.49 -1.21 -17.72
N SER A 110 0.47 0.12 -17.54
CA SER A 110 -0.23 1.04 -18.44
C SER A 110 -1.70 0.61 -18.68
N THR A 111 -2.15 0.42 -19.92
CA THR A 111 -3.49 -0.09 -20.26
C THR A 111 -3.78 -1.50 -19.71
N GLY A 112 -2.75 -2.33 -19.53
CA GLY A 112 -2.85 -3.64 -18.90
C GLY A 112 -3.34 -3.58 -17.45
N ALA A 113 -3.18 -2.45 -16.75
CA ALA A 113 -3.75 -2.25 -15.43
C ALA A 113 -5.29 -2.21 -15.43
N GLY A 114 -5.88 -1.52 -16.41
CA GLY A 114 -7.33 -1.52 -16.60
C GLY A 114 -7.85 -2.93 -16.90
N ALA A 115 -7.15 -3.67 -17.77
CA ALA A 115 -7.50 -5.05 -18.11
C ALA A 115 -7.41 -5.98 -16.87
N ALA A 116 -6.36 -5.85 -16.06
CA ALA A 116 -6.19 -6.61 -14.83
C ALA A 116 -7.30 -6.36 -13.82
N LEU A 117 -7.70 -5.10 -13.61
CA LEU A 117 -8.80 -4.74 -12.70
C LEU A 117 -10.14 -5.26 -13.21
N MET A 118 -10.40 -5.14 -14.52
CA MET A 118 -11.63 -5.65 -15.12
C MET A 118 -11.72 -7.18 -15.05
N ALA A 119 -10.63 -7.89 -15.33
CA ALA A 119 -10.56 -9.34 -15.18
C ALA A 119 -10.75 -9.77 -13.71
N THR A 120 -10.19 -9.01 -12.77
CA THR A 120 -10.35 -9.26 -11.32
C THR A 120 -11.81 -9.12 -10.89
N ALA A 121 -12.49 -8.06 -11.33
CA ALA A 121 -13.91 -7.85 -11.06
C ALA A 121 -14.77 -9.00 -11.62
N ALA A 122 -14.46 -9.49 -12.82
CA ALA A 122 -15.15 -10.61 -13.44
C ALA A 122 -14.94 -11.95 -12.70
N LEU A 123 -13.80 -12.13 -12.04
CA LEU A 123 -13.43 -13.35 -11.32
C LEU A 123 -13.77 -13.32 -9.81
N THR A 124 -14.30 -12.21 -9.30
CA THR A 124 -14.47 -11.96 -7.86
C THR A 124 -15.37 -12.99 -7.16
N ASP A 125 -16.47 -13.41 -7.78
CA ASP A 125 -17.43 -14.35 -7.18
C ASP A 125 -17.20 -15.82 -7.61
N THR A 126 -16.03 -16.11 -8.19
CA THR A 126 -15.66 -17.49 -8.58
C THR A 126 -15.00 -18.24 -7.42
N SER A 127 -14.86 -19.57 -7.53
CA SER A 127 -14.17 -20.39 -6.53
C SER A 127 -12.66 -20.14 -6.44
N ALA A 128 -12.08 -19.43 -7.42
CA ALA A 128 -10.66 -19.14 -7.51
C ALA A 128 -10.41 -17.65 -7.84
N PRO A 129 -10.82 -16.72 -6.95
CA PRO A 129 -10.70 -15.30 -7.22
C PRO A 129 -9.24 -14.86 -7.29
N ILE A 130 -8.97 -13.81 -8.04
CA ILE A 130 -7.68 -13.12 -8.05
C ILE A 130 -7.47 -12.49 -6.67
N ARG A 131 -6.31 -12.71 -6.07
CA ARG A 131 -6.07 -12.33 -4.67
C ARG A 131 -5.41 -10.99 -4.50
N ALA A 132 -4.68 -10.49 -5.50
CA ALA A 132 -3.98 -9.21 -5.43
C ALA A 132 -3.85 -8.59 -6.83
N VAL A 133 -3.86 -7.27 -6.90
CA VAL A 133 -3.60 -6.51 -8.14
C VAL A 133 -2.56 -5.42 -7.89
N VAL A 134 -1.53 -5.37 -8.72
CA VAL A 134 -0.58 -4.25 -8.77
C VAL A 134 -0.74 -3.55 -10.12
N SER A 135 -0.98 -2.25 -10.11
CA SER A 135 -1.04 -1.39 -11.29
C SER A 135 0.19 -0.50 -11.34
N ARG A 136 1.04 -0.61 -12.37
CA ARG A 136 2.27 0.19 -12.53
C ARG A 136 2.16 1.18 -13.68
N GLY A 137 2.17 2.47 -13.37
CA GLY A 137 1.95 3.55 -14.34
C GLY A 137 0.64 3.33 -15.11
N GLY A 138 -0.34 2.73 -14.43
CA GLY A 138 -1.50 2.13 -15.06
C GLY A 138 -2.58 3.14 -15.36
N ARG A 139 -3.52 2.72 -16.21
CA ARG A 139 -4.78 3.42 -16.49
C ARG A 139 -5.97 2.67 -15.88
N PRO A 140 -6.07 2.59 -14.53
CA PRO A 140 -7.17 1.90 -13.87
C PRO A 140 -8.51 2.60 -14.11
N ASP A 141 -8.48 3.88 -14.50
CA ASP A 141 -9.64 4.65 -14.93
C ASP A 141 -10.37 4.05 -16.14
N LEU A 142 -9.69 3.25 -16.96
CA LEU A 142 -10.33 2.54 -18.07
C LEU A 142 -11.24 1.39 -17.61
N ALA A 143 -11.17 1.00 -16.33
CA ALA A 143 -12.04 0.00 -15.72
C ALA A 143 -13.02 0.61 -14.70
N MET A 144 -13.23 1.94 -14.72
CA MET A 144 -14.02 2.67 -13.71
C MET A 144 -15.41 2.08 -13.46
N ASN A 145 -16.05 1.54 -14.51
CA ASN A 145 -17.38 0.93 -14.46
C ASN A 145 -17.46 -0.40 -13.70
N VAL A 146 -16.33 -0.99 -13.30
CA VAL A 146 -16.28 -2.27 -12.58
C VAL A 146 -15.42 -2.25 -11.31
N LEU A 147 -14.81 -1.10 -10.96
CA LEU A 147 -13.92 -1.00 -9.79
C LEU A 147 -14.64 -1.25 -8.47
N ASP A 148 -15.93 -0.93 -8.38
CA ASP A 148 -16.77 -1.23 -7.22
C ASP A 148 -16.92 -2.74 -6.97
N ARG A 149 -16.70 -3.59 -7.97
CA ARG A 149 -16.74 -5.05 -7.82
C ARG A 149 -15.40 -5.66 -7.41
N VAL A 150 -14.30 -4.91 -7.50
CA VAL A 150 -12.97 -5.41 -7.16
C VAL A 150 -12.82 -5.53 -5.64
N ARG A 151 -12.75 -6.77 -5.14
CA ARG A 151 -12.53 -7.06 -3.70
C ARG A 151 -11.06 -7.34 -3.35
N ALA A 152 -10.28 -7.76 -4.35
CA ALA A 152 -8.86 -8.05 -4.19
C ALA A 152 -8.09 -6.78 -3.82
N PRO A 153 -7.22 -6.80 -2.80
CA PRO A 153 -6.38 -5.66 -2.52
C PRO A 153 -5.56 -5.23 -3.71
N THR A 154 -5.48 -3.91 -3.83
CA THR A 154 -4.99 -3.26 -5.03
C THR A 154 -4.00 -2.18 -4.65
N LEU A 155 -2.79 -2.28 -5.21
CA LEU A 155 -1.77 -1.24 -5.14
C LEU A 155 -1.68 -0.53 -6.49
N LEU A 156 -1.86 0.78 -6.48
CA LEU A 156 -1.65 1.65 -7.62
C LEU A 156 -0.29 2.34 -7.46
N LEU A 157 0.64 2.09 -8.38
CA LEU A 157 1.97 2.72 -8.44
C LEU A 157 2.00 3.72 -9.59
N VAL A 158 2.31 4.97 -9.30
CA VAL A 158 2.38 6.04 -10.30
C VAL A 158 3.68 6.81 -10.17
N GLY A 159 4.29 7.20 -11.30
CA GLY A 159 5.48 8.03 -11.28
C GLY A 159 5.15 9.46 -10.86
N GLY A 160 5.96 10.06 -10.00
CA GLY A 160 5.74 11.42 -9.48
C GLY A 160 5.78 12.51 -10.55
N LEU A 161 6.38 12.23 -11.71
CA LEU A 161 6.42 13.13 -12.88
C LEU A 161 5.31 12.83 -13.89
N ASP A 162 4.42 11.87 -13.62
CA ASP A 162 3.31 11.48 -14.50
C ASP A 162 1.98 12.13 -14.04
N GLY A 163 1.97 13.47 -14.04
CA GLY A 163 0.93 14.31 -13.46
C GLY A 163 -0.52 13.90 -13.81
N PRO A 164 -0.90 13.77 -15.09
CA PRO A 164 -2.25 13.37 -15.47
C PRO A 164 -2.66 11.99 -14.94
N VAL A 165 -1.73 11.03 -14.92
CA VAL A 165 -1.99 9.65 -14.48
C VAL A 165 -2.17 9.58 -12.96
N ILE A 166 -1.53 10.46 -12.19
CA ILE A 166 -1.75 10.56 -10.73
C ILE A 166 -3.24 10.82 -10.45
N GLY A 167 -3.81 11.86 -11.04
CA GLY A 167 -5.23 12.20 -10.82
C GLY A 167 -6.19 11.10 -11.28
N MET A 168 -5.86 10.39 -12.36
CA MET A 168 -6.64 9.22 -12.83
C MET A 168 -6.60 8.06 -11.83
N ASN A 169 -5.43 7.77 -11.25
CA ASN A 169 -5.27 6.72 -10.25
C ASN A 169 -5.89 7.10 -8.91
N GLU A 170 -5.84 8.38 -8.51
CA GLU A 170 -6.58 8.87 -7.34
C GLU A 170 -8.07 8.56 -7.52
N ARG A 171 -8.71 8.97 -8.63
CA ARG A 171 -10.13 8.67 -8.87
C ARG A 171 -10.46 7.17 -8.85
N ALA A 172 -9.60 6.36 -9.47
CA ALA A 172 -9.78 4.91 -9.45
C ALA A 172 -9.67 4.34 -8.03
N LEU A 173 -8.77 4.86 -7.19
CA LEU A 173 -8.64 4.46 -5.79
C LEU A 173 -9.94 4.73 -5.01
N ASP A 174 -10.64 5.84 -5.27
CA ASP A 174 -11.93 6.09 -4.61
C ASP A 174 -13.01 5.11 -5.07
N ALA A 175 -13.05 4.79 -6.37
CA ALA A 175 -14.01 3.84 -6.93
C ALA A 175 -13.81 2.38 -6.47
N LEU A 176 -12.63 2.02 -5.96
CA LEU A 176 -12.36 0.73 -5.30
C LEU A 176 -13.04 0.65 -3.92
N VAL A 177 -14.36 0.83 -3.85
CA VAL A 177 -15.12 0.95 -2.58
C VAL A 177 -15.23 -0.35 -1.80
N ASN A 178 -15.23 -1.51 -2.48
CA ASN A 178 -15.34 -2.83 -1.86
C ASN A 178 -14.00 -3.56 -1.75
N CYS A 179 -12.90 -2.88 -2.04
CA CYS A 179 -11.56 -3.41 -1.96
C CYS A 179 -11.14 -3.46 -0.48
N THR A 180 -10.74 -4.65 -0.01
CA THR A 180 -10.40 -4.87 1.42
C THR A 180 -9.21 -4.04 1.89
N GLN A 181 -8.23 -3.81 1.02
CA GLN A 181 -7.09 -2.92 1.24
C GLN A 181 -6.71 -2.26 -0.08
N LYS A 182 -6.56 -0.94 -0.09
CA LYS A 182 -6.20 -0.21 -1.30
C LYS A 182 -5.20 0.87 -0.99
N GLU A 183 -4.22 1.04 -1.87
CA GLU A 183 -3.17 2.03 -1.68
C GLU A 183 -2.74 2.65 -3.02
N LEU A 184 -2.49 3.95 -2.99
CA LEU A 184 -1.81 4.68 -4.07
C LEU A 184 -0.44 5.09 -3.56
N GLN A 185 0.59 4.66 -4.27
CA GLN A 185 1.99 4.98 -4.01
C GLN A 185 2.57 5.76 -5.19
N ILE A 186 3.11 6.94 -4.88
CA ILE A 186 3.75 7.82 -5.87
C ILE A 186 5.26 7.64 -5.73
N VAL A 187 5.91 7.19 -6.80
CA VAL A 187 7.36 6.99 -6.84
C VAL A 187 8.02 8.32 -7.22
N PRO A 188 8.77 8.98 -6.32
CA PRO A 188 9.37 10.28 -6.59
C PRO A 188 10.36 10.22 -7.77
N GLY A 189 10.36 11.25 -8.61
CA GLY A 189 11.30 11.36 -9.73
C GLY A 189 11.04 10.41 -10.91
N ALA A 190 10.07 9.51 -10.82
CA ALA A 190 9.75 8.59 -11.89
C ALA A 190 8.78 9.19 -12.93
N THR A 191 9.05 8.95 -14.21
CA THR A 191 8.09 9.20 -15.30
C THR A 191 7.19 7.98 -15.53
N HIS A 192 6.35 8.03 -16.58
CA HIS A 192 5.36 7.00 -16.92
C HIS A 192 5.91 5.56 -16.97
N LEU A 193 7.16 5.42 -17.42
CA LEU A 193 7.80 4.12 -17.64
C LEU A 193 8.75 3.69 -16.51
N PHE A 194 9.02 4.55 -15.52
CA PHE A 194 9.95 4.28 -14.42
C PHE A 194 11.35 3.89 -14.94
N GLU A 195 11.88 4.68 -15.88
CA GLU A 195 13.20 4.43 -16.50
C GLU A 195 14.33 5.15 -15.77
N GLU A 196 13.99 6.08 -14.88
CA GLU A 196 14.95 6.81 -14.09
C GLU A 196 15.64 5.88 -13.07
N PRO A 197 16.93 6.11 -12.74
CA PRO A 197 17.68 5.25 -11.83
C PRO A 197 16.95 4.97 -10.50
N GLY A 198 16.84 3.70 -10.12
CA GLY A 198 16.21 3.24 -8.87
C GLY A 198 14.68 3.23 -8.86
N THR A 199 14.00 3.84 -9.82
CA THR A 199 12.53 3.95 -9.79
C THR A 199 11.81 2.62 -10.05
N LEU A 200 12.37 1.77 -10.91
CA LEU A 200 11.85 0.42 -11.13
C LEU A 200 12.10 -0.51 -9.93
N ASP A 201 13.18 -0.29 -9.19
CA ASP A 201 13.48 -1.05 -7.97
C ASP A 201 12.49 -0.71 -6.84
N GLU A 202 12.07 0.56 -6.75
CA GLU A 202 10.96 0.97 -5.87
C GLU A 202 9.63 0.30 -6.26
N VAL A 203 9.33 0.21 -7.56
CA VAL A 203 8.16 -0.55 -8.05
C VAL A 203 8.23 -2.00 -7.61
N VAL A 204 9.39 -2.65 -7.75
CA VAL A 204 9.62 -4.03 -7.32
C VAL A 204 9.41 -4.15 -5.81
N ARG A 205 9.99 -3.25 -5.02
CA ARG A 205 9.87 -3.26 -3.56
C ARG A 205 8.42 -3.20 -3.12
N HIS A 206 7.65 -2.24 -3.62
CA HIS A 206 6.23 -2.11 -3.29
C HIS A 206 5.38 -3.29 -3.80
N ALA A 207 5.64 -3.77 -5.03
CA ALA A 207 4.93 -4.91 -5.59
C ALA A 207 5.19 -6.19 -4.80
N LYS A 208 6.45 -6.44 -4.39
CA LYS A 208 6.81 -7.54 -3.49
C LYS A 208 6.00 -7.46 -2.21
N VAL A 209 6.02 -6.32 -1.52
CA VAL A 209 5.29 -6.17 -0.24
C VAL A 209 3.82 -6.54 -0.39
N LEU A 210 3.10 -5.94 -1.35
CA LEU A 210 1.67 -6.26 -1.52
C LEU A 210 1.49 -7.74 -1.86
N LEU A 211 2.19 -8.23 -2.89
CA LEU A 211 1.97 -9.58 -3.41
C LEU A 211 2.35 -10.64 -2.36
N PHE A 212 3.46 -10.48 -1.64
CA PHE A 212 3.82 -11.37 -0.54
C PHE A 212 2.83 -11.32 0.60
N PHE A 213 2.48 -10.11 1.08
CA PHE A 213 1.50 -9.97 2.15
C PHE A 213 0.17 -10.62 1.75
N MET A 214 -0.28 -10.42 0.52
CA MET A 214 -1.54 -10.97 0.05
C MET A 214 -1.56 -12.48 -0.17
N PHE A 215 -0.49 -13.03 -0.75
CA PHE A 215 -0.41 -14.45 -1.04
C PHE A 215 -0.06 -15.27 0.20
N MET A 216 0.67 -14.67 1.14
CA MET A 216 1.02 -15.31 2.40
C MET A 216 0.02 -15.06 3.50
N PHE A 217 -0.76 -13.98 3.54
CA PHE A 217 -1.80 -13.80 4.57
C PHE A 217 -3.02 -14.72 4.41
N ILE A 218 -3.09 -15.53 3.35
CA ILE A 218 -3.97 -16.72 3.33
C ILE A 218 -3.44 -17.80 4.31
N THR A 219 -2.17 -17.71 4.67
CA THR A 219 -1.53 -18.48 5.74
C THR A 219 -0.82 -17.52 6.69
N GLU A 220 -1.56 -16.91 7.63
CA GLU A 220 -0.95 -16.29 8.82
C GLU A 220 0.30 -17.09 9.20
N PHE A 221 1.48 -16.46 9.20
CA PHE A 221 2.69 -17.14 9.61
C PHE A 221 2.45 -17.63 11.04
N ARG A 222 2.38 -18.94 11.18
CA ARG A 222 1.98 -19.63 12.40
C ARG A 222 3.13 -20.44 12.93
N MET A 223 2.92 -20.96 14.11
CA MET A 223 3.76 -21.99 14.67
C MET A 223 3.51 -23.31 13.95
N GLU A 224 4.55 -23.92 13.40
CA GLU A 224 4.52 -25.21 12.72
C GLU A 224 5.23 -26.31 13.52
N GLY A 225 4.85 -27.56 13.28
CA GLY A 225 5.46 -28.71 13.96
C GLY A 225 5.13 -28.81 15.45
N ILE A 226 4.12 -28.08 15.94
CA ILE A 226 3.65 -28.19 17.32
C ILE A 226 2.72 -29.40 17.45
N ALA A 227 3.12 -30.37 18.28
CA ALA A 227 2.36 -31.60 18.50
C ALA A 227 1.08 -31.38 19.34
N SER A 228 1.09 -30.42 20.28
CA SER A 228 -0.06 -30.13 21.15
C SER A 228 -0.14 -28.66 21.54
N SER A 229 -1.22 -28.00 21.13
CA SER A 229 -1.53 -26.62 21.53
C SER A 229 -1.64 -26.47 23.05
N ALA A 230 -2.24 -27.44 23.73
CA ALA A 230 -2.40 -27.41 25.18
C ALA A 230 -1.06 -27.46 25.92
N GLN A 231 -0.12 -28.31 25.48
CA GLN A 231 1.22 -28.38 26.07
C GLN A 231 1.99 -27.08 25.82
N LEU A 232 1.90 -26.52 24.62
CA LEU A 232 2.50 -25.23 24.32
C LEU A 232 1.92 -24.11 25.20
N ILE A 233 0.61 -24.07 25.40
CA ILE A 233 -0.04 -23.09 26.29
C ILE A 233 0.45 -23.24 27.74
N LEU A 234 0.59 -24.47 28.25
CA LEU A 234 1.13 -24.72 29.59
C LEU A 234 2.58 -24.23 29.70
N GLN A 235 3.42 -24.52 28.70
CA GLN A 235 4.79 -24.03 28.64
C GLN A 235 4.81 -22.49 28.63
N LEU A 236 4.04 -21.86 27.74
CA LEU A 236 3.95 -20.41 27.63
C LEU A 236 3.46 -19.76 28.93
N ASN A 237 2.53 -20.38 29.65
CA ASN A 237 2.04 -19.88 30.94
C ASN A 237 3.10 -19.99 32.04
N ALA A 238 3.98 -21.00 31.99
CA ALA A 238 5.07 -21.17 32.96
C ALA A 238 6.27 -20.23 32.72
N LEU A 239 6.36 -19.61 31.54
CA LEU A 239 7.43 -18.65 31.23
C LEU A 239 7.30 -17.35 32.02
N GLU A 240 8.25 -17.10 32.93
CA GLU A 240 8.39 -15.85 33.69
C GLU A 240 9.87 -15.51 33.92
N GLY A 241 10.17 -14.22 34.16
CA GLY A 241 11.50 -13.76 34.54
C GLY A 241 12.56 -13.81 33.41
N VAL A 242 13.84 -13.81 33.82
CA VAL A 242 15.01 -13.58 32.94
C VAL A 242 15.20 -14.69 31.89
N GLY A 243 14.71 -15.91 32.16
CA GLY A 243 14.81 -17.05 31.22
C GLY A 243 13.79 -17.04 30.08
N MET A 244 12.71 -16.24 30.21
CA MET A 244 11.63 -16.22 29.23
C MET A 244 12.12 -15.87 27.83
N GLN A 245 13.04 -14.90 27.71
CA GLN A 245 13.48 -14.39 26.42
C GLN A 245 14.25 -15.45 25.61
N ALA A 246 15.11 -16.23 26.27
CA ALA A 246 15.84 -17.32 25.63
C ALA A 246 14.91 -18.45 25.15
N GLU A 247 13.92 -18.82 25.97
CA GLU A 247 12.94 -19.85 25.60
C GLU A 247 12.03 -19.40 24.45
N LEU A 248 11.57 -18.14 24.46
CA LEU A 248 10.79 -17.57 23.35
C LEU A 248 11.62 -17.53 22.06
N LEU A 249 12.90 -17.16 22.14
CA LEU A 249 13.81 -17.16 20.99
C LEU A 249 13.96 -18.57 20.40
N GLN A 250 14.18 -19.58 21.25
CA GLN A 250 14.30 -20.97 20.82
C GLN A 250 13.00 -21.47 20.15
N LEU A 251 11.85 -21.15 20.74
CA LEU A 251 10.55 -21.50 20.22
C LEU A 251 10.33 -20.90 18.82
N ARG A 252 10.69 -19.62 18.64
CA ARG A 252 10.62 -18.92 17.34
C ARG A 252 11.52 -19.58 16.31
N GLN A 253 12.80 -19.77 16.60
CA GLN A 253 13.74 -20.37 15.65
C GLN A 253 13.29 -21.77 15.21
N SER A 254 12.65 -22.53 16.10
CA SER A 254 12.27 -23.92 15.84
C SER A 254 10.92 -24.08 15.15
N HIS A 255 9.99 -23.13 15.34
CA HIS A 255 8.59 -23.35 14.98
C HIS A 255 7.92 -22.16 14.29
N ASP A 256 8.45 -20.94 14.39
CA ASP A 256 7.81 -19.77 13.77
C ASP A 256 8.12 -19.71 12.27
N GLN A 257 7.05 -19.82 11.46
CA GLN A 257 7.18 -19.91 10.00
C GLN A 257 7.85 -18.68 9.38
N LEU A 258 7.61 -17.46 9.88
CA LEU A 258 8.22 -16.26 9.31
C LEU A 258 9.72 -16.19 9.63
N THR A 259 10.12 -16.56 10.84
CA THR A 259 11.54 -16.63 11.24
C THR A 259 12.28 -17.64 10.36
N LYS A 260 11.68 -18.80 10.08
CA LYS A 260 12.25 -19.78 9.16
C LYS A 260 12.29 -19.29 7.72
N ALA A 261 11.23 -18.65 7.25
CA ALA A 261 11.18 -18.09 5.90
C ALA A 261 12.28 -17.03 5.71
N GLN A 262 12.50 -16.13 6.67
CA GLN A 262 13.61 -15.18 6.63
C GLN A 262 14.98 -15.87 6.69
N ALA A 263 15.15 -16.87 7.57
CA ALA A 263 16.40 -17.61 7.70
C ALA A 263 16.78 -18.38 6.41
N ASN A 264 15.78 -18.96 5.73
CA ASN A 264 15.94 -19.67 4.46
C ASN A 264 16.02 -18.74 3.25
N ARG A 265 15.92 -17.43 3.46
CA ARG A 265 15.84 -16.40 2.43
C ARG A 265 14.63 -16.51 1.50
N GLU A 266 13.53 -17.07 2.00
CA GLU A 266 12.28 -17.29 1.27
C GLU A 266 11.37 -16.06 1.29
N SER A 267 11.44 -15.18 2.30
CA SER A 267 10.53 -14.01 2.40
C SER A 267 11.07 -12.92 3.36
N PHE A 268 10.74 -11.65 3.07
CA PHE A 268 11.08 -10.48 3.91
C PHE A 268 12.57 -10.33 4.25
N ASN A 269 13.45 -10.64 3.30
CA ASN A 269 14.90 -10.67 3.53
C ASN A 269 15.50 -9.28 3.68
N GLU A 270 14.88 -8.30 3.04
CA GLU A 270 15.21 -6.89 3.08
C GLU A 270 14.65 -6.19 4.33
N TYR A 271 13.84 -6.88 5.12
CA TYR A 271 13.29 -6.36 6.36
C TYR A 271 13.93 -7.00 7.58
N THR A 272 14.21 -6.18 8.59
CA THR A 272 14.61 -6.61 9.92
C THR A 272 13.41 -6.52 10.86
N GLU A 273 13.43 -7.32 11.92
CA GLU A 273 12.45 -7.24 13.00
C GLU A 273 13.20 -7.20 14.33
N ALA A 274 12.73 -6.34 15.24
CA ALA A 274 13.29 -6.28 16.57
C ALA A 274 13.10 -7.60 17.33
N GLU A 275 13.95 -7.84 18.31
CA GLU A 275 13.85 -9.03 19.15
C GLU A 275 12.49 -9.07 19.85
N ILE A 276 11.73 -10.16 19.64
CA ILE A 276 10.42 -10.35 20.27
C ILE A 276 10.64 -10.85 21.69
N GLY A 277 10.51 -9.95 22.67
CA GLY A 277 10.52 -10.26 24.09
C GLY A 277 9.17 -10.66 24.68
N PHE A 278 8.12 -10.84 23.85
CA PHE A 278 6.76 -11.10 24.32
C PHE A 278 6.18 -12.43 23.79
N LYS A 279 5.28 -13.04 24.59
CA LYS A 279 4.58 -14.29 24.25
C LYS A 279 3.69 -14.13 23.00
N PRO A 280 3.31 -15.22 22.30
CA PRO A 280 2.47 -15.18 21.11
C PRO A 280 1.22 -14.28 21.23
N THR A 281 0.84 -13.63 20.13
CA THR A 281 -0.26 -12.64 20.12
C THR A 281 -1.60 -13.22 19.68
N TYR A 282 -1.57 -14.39 19.07
CA TYR A 282 -2.71 -15.15 18.54
C TYR A 282 -2.65 -16.59 19.06
N ARG A 283 -3.72 -17.39 19.10
CA ARG A 283 -5.13 -16.97 19.11
C ARG A 283 -5.58 -16.89 20.56
N ILE A 284 -6.20 -15.78 20.93
CA ILE A 284 -6.77 -15.60 22.27
C ILE A 284 -8.29 -15.66 22.26
N LEU A 285 -8.86 -16.05 23.38
CA LEU A 285 -10.29 -15.94 23.63
C LEU A 285 -10.63 -14.47 23.91
N VAL A 286 -11.42 -13.88 23.01
CA VAL A 286 -11.89 -12.49 23.07
C VAL A 286 -12.43 -12.16 24.46
N GLY A 287 -12.02 -11.02 25.01
CA GLY A 287 -12.40 -10.53 26.33
C GLY A 287 -11.60 -11.10 27.50
N SER A 288 -10.97 -12.27 27.38
CA SER A 288 -10.25 -12.92 28.50
C SER A 288 -8.74 -12.74 28.48
N GLY A 289 -8.14 -12.61 27.29
CA GLY A 289 -6.68 -12.62 27.11
C GLY A 289 -6.00 -13.98 27.31
N ALA A 290 -6.77 -15.04 27.58
CA ALA A 290 -6.27 -16.42 27.63
C ALA A 290 -6.16 -17.02 26.22
N TYR A 291 -5.19 -17.92 26.00
CA TYR A 291 -5.06 -18.63 24.72
C TYR A 291 -6.21 -19.60 24.47
N ASP A 292 -6.66 -19.69 23.22
CA ASP A 292 -7.62 -20.70 22.76
C ASP A 292 -6.98 -22.09 22.80
N PRO A 293 -7.45 -23.04 23.64
CA PRO A 293 -6.84 -24.36 23.78
C PRO A 293 -6.92 -25.22 22.51
N LEU A 294 -7.82 -24.88 21.58
CA LEU A 294 -8.03 -25.61 20.33
C LEU A 294 -7.13 -25.10 19.18
N ARG A 295 -6.35 -24.06 19.41
CA ARG A 295 -5.52 -23.41 18.39
C ARG A 295 -4.10 -23.21 18.89
N THR A 296 -3.13 -23.44 18.02
CA THR A 296 -1.71 -23.23 18.35
C THR A 296 -1.44 -21.73 18.50
N PRO A 297 -0.97 -21.27 19.67
CA PRO A 297 -0.56 -19.87 19.82
C PRO A 297 0.55 -19.50 18.82
N SER A 298 0.47 -18.33 18.19
CA SER A 298 1.40 -17.84 17.16
C SER A 298 1.63 -16.32 17.23
N TRP A 299 2.73 -15.81 16.65
CA TRP A 299 3.04 -14.38 16.53
C TRP A 299 2.57 -13.84 15.18
N CYS A 300 1.34 -13.31 15.12
CA CYS A 300 0.72 -12.93 13.86
C CYS A 300 0.76 -11.42 13.56
N ASP A 301 1.05 -10.57 14.55
CA ASP A 301 0.97 -9.11 14.46
C ASP A 301 2.37 -8.47 14.48
N ARG A 302 3.20 -8.79 13.48
CA ARG A 302 4.65 -8.47 13.50
C ARG A 302 4.96 -7.15 12.80
N ILE A 303 5.93 -6.42 13.34
CA ILE A 303 6.42 -5.16 12.76
C ILE A 303 7.80 -5.41 12.17
N LEU A 304 7.89 -5.41 10.85
CA LEU A 304 9.16 -5.49 10.13
C LEU A 304 9.52 -4.12 9.57
N CYS A 305 10.79 -3.75 9.65
CA CYS A 305 11.32 -2.48 9.19
C CYS A 305 12.41 -2.69 8.14
N SER A 306 12.51 -1.77 7.17
CA SER A 306 13.57 -1.77 6.16
C SER A 306 14.21 -0.39 6.13
N GLY A 307 15.53 -0.34 6.14
CA GLY A 307 16.34 0.86 6.03
C GLY A 307 17.62 0.75 6.85
N ASP A 308 18.40 1.84 6.89
CA ASP A 308 19.70 1.83 7.54
C ASP A 308 19.56 1.88 9.07
N ASN A 309 20.16 0.91 9.76
CA ASN A 309 20.19 0.85 11.23
C ASN A 309 20.99 2.01 11.84
N GLU A 310 21.78 2.74 11.04
CA GLU A 310 22.43 3.98 11.45
C GLU A 310 21.45 5.17 11.46
N VAL A 311 20.37 5.11 10.68
CA VAL A 311 19.37 6.19 10.56
C VAL A 311 18.21 6.02 11.55
N PHE A 312 17.82 4.78 11.86
CA PHE A 312 16.80 4.54 12.87
C PHE A 312 17.09 3.31 13.71
N ARG A 313 16.64 3.37 14.96
CA ARG A 313 16.71 2.26 15.92
C ARG A 313 15.35 2.00 16.53
N ILE A 314 15.00 0.72 16.64
CA ILE A 314 13.84 0.30 17.45
C ILE A 314 14.26 0.31 18.91
N VAL A 315 13.63 1.16 19.72
CA VAL A 315 13.93 1.32 21.15
C VAL A 315 13.01 0.46 22.03
N ASN A 316 11.80 0.17 21.56
CA ASN A 316 10.85 -0.68 22.26
C ASN A 316 10.02 -1.48 21.26
N TYR A 317 9.77 -2.75 21.56
CA TYR A 317 8.91 -3.63 20.77
C TYR A 317 8.10 -4.53 21.70
N SER A 318 6.78 -4.34 21.74
CA SER A 318 5.93 -4.95 22.78
C SER A 318 4.52 -5.29 22.30
N SER A 319 3.88 -6.24 22.98
CA SER A 319 2.46 -6.56 22.79
C SER A 319 1.58 -5.89 23.85
N CYS A 320 0.42 -5.40 23.43
CA CYS A 320 -0.56 -4.71 24.27
C CYS A 320 -1.57 -5.72 24.83
N ARG A 321 -1.17 -6.47 25.86
CA ARG A 321 -2.01 -7.53 26.45
C ARG A 321 -3.27 -7.05 27.19
N CYS A 322 -3.38 -5.76 27.45
CA CYS A 322 -4.57 -5.15 28.05
C CYS A 322 -5.72 -4.94 27.06
N ILE A 323 -5.46 -5.03 25.75
CA ILE A 323 -6.49 -4.88 24.70
C ILE A 323 -6.93 -6.27 24.25
N THR A 324 -8.13 -6.68 24.69
CA THR A 324 -8.70 -8.03 24.43
C THR A 324 -9.94 -8.00 23.54
N LEU A 325 -10.10 -6.93 22.75
CA LEU A 325 -11.27 -6.69 21.90
C LEU A 325 -11.34 -7.60 20.66
N SER A 326 -10.24 -8.26 20.30
CA SER A 326 -10.16 -9.24 19.22
C SER A 326 -9.48 -10.53 19.72
N ASP A 327 -9.34 -11.51 18.82
CA ASP A 327 -8.57 -12.74 19.06
C ASP A 327 -7.06 -12.57 18.83
N HIS A 328 -6.59 -11.31 18.80
CA HIS A 328 -5.21 -10.89 18.70
C HIS A 328 -4.85 -9.85 19.77
N PHE A 329 -3.61 -9.89 20.26
CA PHE A 329 -3.02 -8.77 20.98
C PHE A 329 -2.35 -7.80 20.01
N PRO A 330 -2.72 -6.51 20.01
CA PRO A 330 -2.01 -5.50 19.22
C PRO A 330 -0.53 -5.44 19.58
N VAL A 331 0.32 -5.17 18.60
CA VAL A 331 1.77 -5.01 18.78
C VAL A 331 2.17 -3.58 18.44
N SER A 332 3.15 -3.06 19.17
CA SER A 332 3.67 -1.71 18.99
C SER A 332 5.18 -1.70 18.98
N ALA A 333 5.77 -0.85 18.13
CA ALA A 333 7.19 -0.55 18.11
C ALA A 333 7.40 0.97 18.24
N GLN A 334 8.42 1.35 19.00
CA GLN A 334 8.89 2.74 19.11
C GLN A 334 10.24 2.87 18.41
N PHE A 335 10.39 3.94 17.65
CA PHE A 335 11.57 4.20 16.84
C PHE A 335 12.23 5.50 17.30
N GLU A 336 13.55 5.48 17.42
CA GLU A 336 14.40 6.65 17.52
C GLU A 336 15.06 6.86 16.15
N LEU A 337 14.96 8.07 15.59
CA LEU A 337 15.51 8.38 14.27
C LEU A 337 16.60 9.44 14.42
N ASP A 338 17.76 9.19 13.82
CA ASP A 338 18.79 10.20 13.61
C ASP A 338 18.50 10.90 12.28
N ILE A 339 18.12 12.18 12.37
CA ILE A 339 17.74 13.00 11.21
C ILE A 339 18.97 13.78 10.68
N GLY A 340 20.16 13.56 11.25
CA GLY A 340 21.40 14.24 10.89
C GLY A 340 21.43 15.72 11.29
N THR A 341 22.64 16.27 11.46
CA THR A 341 22.86 17.69 11.83
C THR A 341 22.57 18.68 10.70
N GLU A 342 22.39 18.23 9.45
CA GLU A 342 21.99 19.09 8.33
C GLU A 342 20.57 19.66 8.52
N ALA A 343 19.70 18.98 9.28
CA ALA A 343 18.39 19.52 9.65
C ALA A 343 18.46 20.65 10.69
N GLN A 344 19.56 20.73 11.46
CA GLN A 344 19.74 21.71 12.54
C GLN A 344 20.63 22.90 12.15
N GLN A 345 21.61 22.70 11.26
CA GLN A 345 22.48 23.76 10.77
C GLN A 345 21.90 24.41 9.52
N GLY A 346 20.94 25.30 9.76
CA GLY A 346 20.25 26.03 8.70
C GLY A 346 18.78 25.68 8.60
N ALA A 347 18.08 25.54 9.74
CA ALA A 347 16.64 25.65 9.78
C ALA A 347 16.24 27.04 9.26
N GLN A 348 16.18 27.16 7.93
CA GLN A 348 15.37 28.16 7.25
C GLN A 348 14.01 28.12 7.96
N PRO A 349 13.42 29.28 8.33
CA PRO A 349 12.08 29.30 8.87
C PRO A 349 11.20 28.39 8.00
N LEU A 350 10.44 27.50 8.64
CA LEU A 350 9.54 26.58 7.95
C LEU A 350 8.71 27.40 6.95
N SER A 351 9.09 27.31 5.67
CA SER A 351 8.46 28.08 4.61
C SER A 351 7.30 27.25 4.13
N TRP A 352 6.12 27.59 4.61
CA TRP A 352 4.90 26.95 4.17
C TRP A 352 4.69 27.24 2.67
N PRO A 353 4.51 26.21 1.83
CA PRO A 353 4.24 26.41 0.41
C PRO A 353 2.92 27.14 0.17
N LEU A 354 1.94 27.03 1.09
CA LEU A 354 0.76 27.91 1.11
C LEU A 354 0.84 28.89 2.26
N ARG A 355 0.09 29.97 2.15
CA ARG A 355 -0.07 30.94 3.23
C ARG A 355 -1.52 31.00 3.66
N VAL A 356 -1.74 30.89 4.97
CA VAL A 356 -3.01 31.26 5.60
C VAL A 356 -2.90 32.72 5.97
N ASP A 357 -3.87 33.54 5.56
CA ASP A 357 -3.92 34.94 5.95
C ASP A 357 -4.03 35.06 7.48
N HIS A 358 -3.60 36.21 8.02
CA HIS A 358 -3.73 36.47 9.45
C HIS A 358 -5.20 36.39 9.87
N ILE A 359 -5.47 35.53 10.86
CA ILE A 359 -6.79 35.38 11.47
C ILE A 359 -6.79 36.25 12.75
N PRO A 360 -7.69 37.24 12.85
CA PRO A 360 -7.79 38.08 14.04
C PRO A 360 -8.40 37.30 15.22
N THR A 361 -8.54 37.97 16.37
CA THR A 361 -9.41 37.45 17.43
C THR A 361 -10.82 37.27 16.87
N TRP A 362 -11.39 36.09 17.12
CA TRP A 362 -12.71 35.68 16.63
C TRP A 362 -13.73 35.64 17.77
N GLU A 363 -15.01 35.57 17.44
CA GLU A 363 -16.10 35.45 18.42
C GLU A 363 -16.71 34.05 18.42
N GLU A 364 -17.03 33.57 19.61
CA GLU A 364 -17.81 32.35 19.81
C GLU A 364 -19.16 32.49 19.07
N PHE A 365 -19.66 31.39 18.51
CA PHE A 365 -20.91 31.31 17.71
C PHE A 365 -20.90 31.98 16.33
N ILE A 366 -19.84 32.70 15.94
CA ILE A 366 -19.66 33.20 14.58
C ILE A 366 -18.89 32.17 13.75
N PRO A 367 -19.38 31.73 12.57
CA PRO A 367 -18.64 30.88 11.66
C PRO A 367 -17.25 31.46 11.35
N LEU A 368 -16.21 30.64 11.48
CA LEU A 368 -14.84 31.10 11.24
C LEU A 368 -14.59 31.23 9.74
N VAL A 369 -14.19 32.41 9.28
CA VAL A 369 -13.81 32.62 7.88
C VAL A 369 -12.31 32.88 7.76
N CYS A 370 -11.63 32.10 6.94
CA CYS A 370 -10.21 32.30 6.65
C CYS A 370 -9.91 32.27 5.15
N ARG A 371 -8.78 32.86 4.78
CA ARG A 371 -8.27 32.89 3.40
C ARG A 371 -6.96 32.13 3.30
N ILE A 372 -6.84 31.32 2.24
CA ILE A 372 -5.65 30.51 1.98
C ILE A 372 -5.17 30.78 0.56
N MET A 373 -3.91 31.21 0.42
CA MET A 373 -3.27 31.44 -0.86
C MET A 373 -2.60 30.16 -1.36
N ILE A 374 -3.08 29.68 -2.50
CA ILE A 374 -2.67 28.44 -3.15
C ILE A 374 -1.82 28.79 -4.40
N PRO A 375 -0.53 28.37 -4.46
CA PRO A 375 0.31 28.57 -5.63
C PRO A 375 -0.26 27.96 -6.91
N SER A 376 0.04 28.51 -8.08
CA SER A 376 -0.48 28.01 -9.37
C SER A 376 0.04 26.62 -9.73
N ASP A 377 1.25 26.27 -9.31
CA ASP A 377 1.92 24.98 -9.57
C ASP A 377 1.54 23.89 -8.57
N CYS A 378 0.73 24.22 -7.56
CA CYS A 378 0.42 23.28 -6.48
C CYS A 378 -0.26 22.00 -6.99
N TRP A 379 -1.18 22.07 -7.96
CA TRP A 379 -1.94 20.91 -8.48
C TRP A 379 -1.08 19.93 -9.25
N THR A 380 -0.05 20.45 -9.93
CA THR A 380 0.96 19.63 -10.59
C THR A 380 1.79 18.89 -9.55
N ASN A 381 2.17 19.58 -8.48
CA ASN A 381 3.19 19.06 -7.57
C ASN A 381 2.63 18.30 -6.35
N TRP A 382 1.67 18.86 -5.61
CA TRP A 382 1.30 18.34 -4.29
C TRP A 382 -0.15 18.60 -3.80
N CYS A 383 -0.98 19.35 -4.52
CA CYS A 383 -2.41 19.49 -4.23
C CYS A 383 -3.24 18.38 -4.87
N THR A 384 -4.32 17.98 -4.19
CA THR A 384 -5.33 17.05 -4.70
C THR A 384 -6.72 17.44 -4.18
N TYR A 385 -7.77 16.97 -4.85
CA TYR A 385 -9.16 17.18 -4.41
C TYR A 385 -9.48 16.53 -3.06
N ARG A 386 -8.56 15.71 -2.54
CA ARG A 386 -8.64 15.07 -1.22
C ARG A 386 -7.99 15.89 -0.10
N ASP A 387 -7.35 17.00 -0.44
CA ASP A 387 -6.81 17.91 0.56
C ASP A 387 -7.94 18.51 1.40
N TRP A 388 -7.60 18.87 2.63
CA TRP A 388 -8.57 19.40 3.58
C TRP A 388 -7.95 20.44 4.48
N ILE A 389 -8.81 21.30 5.02
CA ILE A 389 -8.43 22.37 5.93
C ILE A 389 -9.02 22.06 7.29
N GLY A 390 -8.19 22.11 8.32
CA GLY A 390 -8.53 21.73 9.69
C GLY A 390 -8.34 22.87 10.68
N VAL A 391 -9.22 22.96 11.68
CA VAL A 391 -9.01 23.76 12.89
C VAL A 391 -8.45 22.88 14.01
N TYR A 392 -7.57 23.49 14.80
CA TYR A 392 -6.63 22.81 15.66
C TYR A 392 -6.46 23.60 16.96
N PRO A 393 -6.54 23.00 18.17
CA PRO A 393 -6.13 23.70 19.38
C PRO A 393 -4.68 24.19 19.27
N ASP A 394 -4.37 25.39 19.75
CA ASP A 394 -3.00 25.92 19.69
C ASP A 394 -2.01 25.09 20.51
N SER A 395 -2.48 24.38 21.53
CA SER A 395 -1.69 23.51 22.41
C SER A 395 -1.37 22.12 21.84
N LEU A 396 -1.48 21.92 20.52
CA LEU A 396 -1.59 20.60 19.92
C LEU A 396 -0.33 19.73 19.95
N ASN A 397 -0.58 18.44 20.24
CA ASN A 397 0.38 17.33 20.12
C ASN A 397 0.06 16.39 18.94
N SER A 398 -1.05 16.60 18.18
CA SER A 398 -1.44 15.70 17.07
C SER A 398 -2.26 16.38 15.96
N ILE A 399 -1.70 16.47 14.76
CA ILE A 399 -2.29 17.16 13.60
C ILE A 399 -3.25 16.29 12.75
N THR A 400 -3.44 15.02 13.11
CA THR A 400 -4.22 14.07 12.30
C THR A 400 -5.71 14.00 12.68
N ARG A 401 -6.13 14.73 13.72
CA ARG A 401 -7.52 14.81 14.18
C ARG A 401 -7.93 16.27 14.37
N PRO A 402 -8.26 17.00 13.30
CA PRO A 402 -8.78 18.35 13.42
C PRO A 402 -10.13 18.36 14.14
N LEU A 403 -10.47 19.49 14.79
CA LEU A 403 -11.76 19.72 15.43
C LEU A 403 -12.87 19.85 14.39
N ASP A 404 -12.60 20.67 13.39
CA ASP A 404 -13.49 20.96 12.27
C ASP A 404 -12.69 20.81 10.99
N TRP A 405 -13.28 20.19 9.98
CA TRP A 405 -12.70 20.09 8.65
C TRP A 405 -13.67 20.58 7.60
N VAL A 406 -13.14 21.34 6.63
CA VAL A 406 -13.85 21.72 5.41
C VAL A 406 -13.05 21.23 4.22
N TYR A 407 -13.73 20.49 3.34
CA TYR A 407 -13.18 20.07 2.07
C TYR A 407 -13.41 21.18 1.04
N THR A 408 -12.37 21.91 0.72
CA THR A 408 -12.33 22.84 -0.42
C THR A 408 -10.96 22.63 -1.08
N LEU A 409 -10.83 21.91 -2.21
CA LEU A 409 -11.40 22.21 -3.53
C LEU A 409 -11.71 20.95 -4.35
N SER A 410 -12.97 20.83 -4.78
CA SER A 410 -13.36 20.14 -6.00
C SER A 410 -13.10 21.05 -7.20
N CYS A 411 -11.97 20.91 -7.90
CA CYS A 411 -11.81 21.46 -9.25
C CYS A 411 -11.82 20.29 -10.25
N PRO A 412 -12.66 20.32 -11.30
CA PRO A 412 -12.55 19.38 -12.39
C PRO A 412 -11.18 19.59 -13.05
N ILE A 413 -10.52 18.50 -13.38
CA ILE A 413 -9.14 18.43 -13.89
C ILE A 413 -8.94 19.10 -15.26
N ASP A 414 -9.95 19.79 -15.79
CA ASP A 414 -9.95 20.32 -17.17
C ASP A 414 -9.47 21.77 -17.33
N ASP A 415 -9.13 22.50 -16.25
CA ASP A 415 -8.83 23.94 -16.34
C ASP A 415 -7.36 24.32 -16.12
N GLU A 416 -6.42 23.47 -16.59
CA GLU A 416 -5.00 23.84 -16.76
C GLU A 416 -4.82 25.06 -17.68
N ARG A 417 -5.82 25.36 -18.53
CA ARG A 417 -5.77 26.48 -19.49
C ARG A 417 -6.17 27.85 -18.92
N ARG A 418 -6.57 27.95 -17.65
CA ARG A 418 -7.03 29.21 -17.04
C ARG A 418 -6.21 29.69 -15.84
N THR A 419 -5.11 29.04 -15.48
CA THR A 419 -4.21 29.59 -14.47
C THR A 419 -3.35 30.68 -15.08
N GLY A 420 -3.80 31.94 -14.98
CA GLY A 420 -2.90 33.08 -15.04
C GLY A 420 -1.81 32.97 -13.98
N ALA A 421 -0.69 33.67 -14.16
CA ALA A 421 0.52 33.57 -13.33
C ALA A 421 0.37 33.94 -11.83
N GLY A 422 -0.84 34.26 -11.36
CA GLY A 422 -1.14 34.52 -9.95
C GLY A 422 -1.92 33.36 -9.35
N GLY A 423 -1.41 32.75 -8.28
CA GLY A 423 -2.08 31.68 -7.54
C GLY A 423 -3.54 31.98 -7.15
N ARG A 424 -4.27 30.96 -6.70
CA ARG A 424 -5.69 31.09 -6.32
C ARG A 424 -5.82 31.41 -4.84
N THR A 425 -6.72 32.33 -4.47
CA THR A 425 -7.11 32.53 -3.07
C THR A 425 -8.38 31.75 -2.80
N LEU A 426 -8.33 30.89 -1.81
CA LEU A 426 -9.47 30.13 -1.32
C LEU A 426 -10.06 30.81 -0.10
N ILE A 427 -11.38 31.01 -0.09
CA ILE A 427 -12.12 31.48 1.08
C ILE A 427 -12.84 30.27 1.68
N VAL A 428 -12.67 30.08 2.98
CA VAL A 428 -13.14 28.90 3.71
C VAL A 428 -13.97 29.38 4.88
N GLU A 429 -15.17 28.81 5.02
CA GLU A 429 -16.06 29.04 6.14
C GLU A 429 -16.16 27.74 6.96
N LEU A 430 -15.78 27.82 8.24
CA LEU A 430 -15.73 26.74 9.20
C LEU A 430 -16.80 26.94 10.27
N GLN A 431 -17.17 25.87 10.96
CA GLN A 431 -18.15 25.94 12.05
C GLN A 431 -17.69 26.91 13.16
N PRO A 432 -18.64 27.50 13.90
CA PRO A 432 -18.29 28.31 15.05
C PRO A 432 -17.48 27.53 16.08
N LEU A 433 -16.45 28.18 16.64
CA LEU A 433 -15.55 27.58 17.60
C LEU A 433 -15.94 27.97 19.03
N PRO A 434 -15.76 27.08 20.02
CA PRO A 434 -15.83 27.44 21.43
C PRO A 434 -14.75 28.46 21.81
N ASN A 435 -14.89 29.05 23.00
CA ASN A 435 -13.82 29.88 23.56
C ASN A 435 -12.49 29.11 23.71
N GLY A 436 -11.39 29.66 23.19
CA GLY A 436 -10.08 29.03 23.25
C GLY A 436 -9.05 29.58 22.26
N HIS A 437 -7.86 28.99 22.25
CA HIS A 437 -6.80 29.30 21.28
C HIS A 437 -6.71 28.23 20.20
N TYR A 438 -6.65 28.67 18.94
CA TYR A 438 -6.73 27.80 17.79
C TYR A 438 -5.74 28.19 16.69
N ARG A 439 -5.56 27.26 15.74
CA ARG A 439 -4.85 27.43 14.47
C ARG A 439 -5.67 26.81 13.36
N VAL A 440 -5.43 27.28 12.13
CA VAL A 440 -5.94 26.68 10.90
C VAL A 440 -4.76 26.07 10.15
N GLY A 441 -4.90 24.81 9.73
CA GLY A 441 -3.89 24.11 8.95
C GLY A 441 -4.46 23.59 7.63
N TYR A 442 -3.66 23.63 6.57
CA TYR A 442 -3.96 22.97 5.29
C TYR A 442 -3.20 21.65 5.23
N PHE A 443 -3.88 20.53 5.05
CA PHE A 443 -3.27 19.21 4.94
C PHE A 443 -3.31 18.72 3.49
N SER A 444 -2.14 18.34 2.96
CA SER A 444 -2.06 17.68 1.65
C SER A 444 -2.23 16.17 1.82
N ALA A 445 -3.27 15.62 1.22
CA ALA A 445 -3.49 14.18 1.17
C ALA A 445 -2.41 13.48 0.32
N ARG A 446 -1.88 14.15 -0.72
CA ARG A 446 -0.78 13.61 -1.53
C ARG A 446 0.52 13.50 -0.74
N ARG A 447 0.90 14.55 0.00
CA ARG A 447 2.14 14.56 0.81
C ARG A 447 1.98 13.94 2.19
N LYS A 448 0.75 13.68 2.62
CA LYS A 448 0.39 13.16 3.95
C LYS A 448 0.93 14.04 5.09
N CYS A 449 0.99 15.37 4.89
CA CYS A 449 1.44 16.33 5.90
C CYS A 449 0.88 17.74 5.68
N LEU A 450 0.96 18.59 6.72
CA LEU A 450 0.58 19.99 6.63
C LEU A 450 1.43 20.74 5.59
N GLN A 451 0.77 21.55 4.78
CA GLN A 451 1.39 22.44 3.80
C GLN A 451 1.19 23.92 4.17
N ALA A 452 0.36 24.20 5.16
CA ALA A 452 0.18 25.54 5.74
C ALA A 452 -0.24 25.41 7.20
N LEU A 453 0.17 26.37 8.03
CA LEU A 453 -0.33 26.52 9.38
C LEU A 453 -0.41 28.01 9.72
N SER A 454 -1.56 28.45 10.23
CA SER A 454 -1.75 29.83 10.67
C SER A 454 -0.97 30.10 11.97
N ASN A 455 -0.81 31.39 12.27
CA ASN A 455 -0.53 31.80 13.63
C ASN A 455 -1.68 31.42 14.56
N SER A 456 -1.39 31.31 15.86
CA SER A 456 -2.41 31.16 16.90
C SER A 456 -3.34 32.36 16.87
N PHE A 457 -4.64 32.11 16.99
CA PHE A 457 -5.67 33.12 17.18
C PHE A 457 -6.58 32.71 18.34
N PHE A 458 -7.21 33.70 18.97
CA PHE A 458 -8.09 33.49 20.12
C PHE A 458 -9.55 33.64 19.70
N VAL A 459 -10.41 32.74 20.16
CA VAL A 459 -11.86 32.83 20.03
C VAL A 459 -12.39 33.30 21.39
N ARG A 460 -12.93 34.52 21.44
CA ARG A 460 -13.48 35.12 22.65
C ARG A 460 -14.93 34.69 22.86
N ARG A 461 -15.31 34.41 24.10
CA ARG A 461 -16.72 34.25 24.49
C ARG A 461 -17.45 35.57 24.28
N VAL A 462 -18.66 35.49 23.74
CA VAL A 462 -19.60 36.62 23.68
C VAL A 462 -20.33 36.67 25.03
N GLU A 463 -20.21 37.79 25.75
CA GLU A 463 -20.92 38.02 27.03
C GLU A 463 -22.38 38.42 26.83
#